data_AF-A0A834DMV2-F1
#
_entry.id   AF-A0A834DMV2-F1
#
_cell.length_a   1.000
_cell.length_b   1.000
_cell.length_c   1.000
_cell.angle_alpha   90.00
_cell.angle_beta   90.00
_cell.angle_gamma   90.00
#
_symmetry.space_group_name_H-M   'P 1'
#
loop_
_entity.id
_entity.type
_entity.pdbx_description
1 polymer ?
#
loop_
_entity_poly.entity_id
_entity_poly.type
_entity_poly.pdbx_seq_one_letter_code
_entity_poly.pdbx_strand_id
1 'polypeptide(L)'
;MTLADGRVVLALEGGHDLTAICDASEACVNALLGNELEPLAEDTLHQTPNMNAVISLQKIIEIQSKYWKSVRMAAVPRGCAPAGPQLQEETETVSALASLTVDVEQPFAQEDSRIAGEPMEEEPAL
;
A
#
# COMPACT_ATOMS: atom_id res chain seq x y z
N MET A 1 2.43 -17.89 14.78
CA MET A 1 3.44 -16.87 14.38
C MET A 1 4.83 -17.41 14.73
N THR A 2 5.80 -17.40 13.79
CA THR A 2 7.06 -18.19 13.92
C THR A 2 8.34 -17.37 14.01
N LEU A 3 8.29 -16.06 13.73
CA LEU A 3 9.45 -15.17 13.79
C LEU A 3 9.60 -14.56 15.18
N ALA A 4 10.84 -14.17 15.52
CA ALA A 4 11.19 -13.51 16.78
C ALA A 4 10.65 -14.23 18.04
N ASP A 5 10.50 -15.56 17.97
CA ASP A 5 9.97 -16.38 19.06
C ASP A 5 8.58 -15.89 19.52
N GLY A 6 7.73 -15.52 18.55
CA GLY A 6 6.35 -15.10 18.79
C GLY A 6 6.20 -13.70 19.41
N ARG A 7 7.29 -12.98 19.70
CA ARG A 7 7.24 -11.63 20.25
C ARG A 7 6.89 -10.61 19.17
N VAL A 8 5.62 -10.23 19.12
CA VAL A 8 5.06 -9.33 18.11
C VAL A 8 3.98 -8.45 18.75
N VAL A 9 3.92 -7.20 18.29
CA VAL A 9 2.86 -6.25 18.63
C VAL A 9 2.36 -5.65 17.33
N LEU A 10 1.05 -5.62 17.15
CA LEU A 10 0.38 -4.93 16.04
C LEU A 10 -0.14 -3.59 16.58
N ALA A 11 0.12 -2.50 15.86
CA ALA A 11 -0.39 -1.17 16.15
C ALA A 11 -1.34 -0.74 15.02
N LEU A 12 -2.55 -0.28 15.37
CA LEU A 12 -3.51 0.23 14.40
C LEU A 12 -2.97 1.53 13.80
N GLU A 13 -2.92 1.62 12.47
CA GLU A 13 -2.54 2.83 11.74
C GLU A 13 -3.79 3.48 11.12
N GLY A 14 -4.15 3.08 9.90
CA GLY A 14 -5.32 3.58 9.18
C GLY A 14 -6.47 2.58 9.12
N GLY A 15 -7.48 2.93 8.32
CA GLY A 15 -8.70 2.16 8.13
C GLY A 15 -9.92 3.04 8.37
N HIS A 16 -10.75 3.20 7.35
CA HIS A 16 -11.91 4.10 7.40
C HIS A 16 -13.23 3.33 7.55
N ASP A 17 -13.34 2.18 6.89
CA ASP A 17 -14.54 1.36 6.95
C ASP A 17 -14.61 0.62 8.29
N LEU A 18 -15.63 0.95 9.09
CA LEU A 18 -15.79 0.42 10.45
C LEU A 18 -15.95 -1.10 10.49
N THR A 19 -16.63 -1.66 9.50
CA THR A 19 -16.82 -3.11 9.42
C THR A 19 -15.50 -3.80 9.11
N ALA A 20 -14.79 -3.33 8.06
CA ALA A 20 -13.51 -3.89 7.66
C ALA A 20 -12.46 -3.82 8.76
N ILE A 21 -12.36 -2.71 9.51
CA ILE A 21 -11.40 -2.62 10.62
C ILE A 21 -11.78 -3.54 11.78
N CYS A 22 -13.07 -3.72 12.07
CA CYS A 22 -13.53 -4.63 13.12
C CYS A 22 -13.23 -6.08 12.75
N ASP A 23 -13.61 -6.50 11.54
CA ASP A 23 -13.40 -7.87 11.04
C ASP A 23 -11.90 -8.20 10.99
N ALA A 24 -11.08 -7.29 10.46
CA ALA A 24 -9.63 -7.47 10.42
C ALA A 24 -9.01 -7.52 11.82
N SER A 25 -9.46 -6.66 12.74
CA SER A 25 -8.95 -6.64 14.12
C SER A 25 -9.31 -7.94 14.86
N GLU A 26 -10.52 -8.44 14.69
CA GLU A 26 -10.95 -9.73 15.23
C GLU A 26 -10.07 -10.87 14.70
N ALA A 27 -9.87 -10.95 13.39
CA ALA A 27 -9.02 -11.96 12.78
C ALA A 27 -7.57 -11.89 13.28
N CYS A 28 -6.99 -10.69 13.40
CA CYS A 28 -5.64 -10.50 13.93
C CYS A 28 -5.53 -10.95 15.40
N VAL A 29 -6.49 -10.61 16.26
CA VAL A 29 -6.47 -11.02 17.67
C VAL A 29 -6.66 -12.54 17.79
N ASN A 30 -7.53 -13.14 16.99
CA ASN A 30 -7.68 -14.60 16.94
C ASN A 30 -6.35 -15.29 16.56
N ALA A 31 -5.63 -14.76 15.58
CA ALA A 31 -4.32 -15.29 15.18
C ALA A 31 -3.26 -15.15 16.28
N LEU A 32 -3.26 -14.03 17.01
CA LEU A 32 -2.34 -13.76 18.12
C LEU A 32 -2.59 -14.69 19.32
N LEU A 33 -3.86 -15.03 19.58
CA LEU A 33 -4.26 -15.98 20.61
C LEU A 33 -3.95 -17.44 20.24
N GLY A 34 -3.59 -17.70 18.98
CA GLY A 34 -3.33 -19.06 18.49
C GLY A 34 -4.61 -19.87 18.24
N ASN A 35 -5.75 -19.19 18.05
CA ASN A 35 -7.00 -19.84 17.67
C ASN A 35 -6.91 -20.38 16.24
N GLU A 36 -7.77 -21.36 15.93
CA GLU A 36 -7.97 -21.79 14.54
C GLU A 36 -8.60 -20.65 13.73
N LEU A 37 -8.06 -20.41 12.54
CA LEU A 37 -8.53 -19.35 11.65
C LEU A 37 -9.38 -19.95 10.54
N GLU A 38 -10.37 -19.19 10.08
CA GLU A 38 -11.15 -19.56 8.91
C GLU A 38 -10.21 -19.71 7.69
N PRO A 39 -10.30 -20.82 6.94
CA PRO A 39 -9.48 -21.00 5.75
C PRO A 39 -9.85 -19.97 4.69
N LEU A 40 -8.86 -19.57 3.89
CA LEU A 40 -9.10 -18.75 2.71
C LEU A 40 -9.97 -19.53 1.71
N ALA A 41 -10.83 -18.82 0.98
CA ALA A 41 -11.63 -19.41 -0.07
C ALA A 41 -10.73 -20.06 -1.14
N GLU A 42 -11.15 -21.22 -1.65
CA GLU A 42 -10.37 -22.03 -2.60
C GLU A 42 -10.02 -21.24 -3.88
N ASP A 43 -10.96 -20.43 -4.36
CA ASP A 43 -10.77 -19.56 -5.52
C ASP A 43 -9.65 -18.53 -5.28
N THR A 44 -9.53 -18.00 -4.05
CA THR A 44 -8.47 -17.05 -3.67
C THR A 44 -7.10 -17.74 -3.61
N LEU A 45 -7.03 -18.98 -3.14
CA LEU A 45 -5.78 -19.76 -3.10
C LEU A 45 -5.21 -20.02 -4.50
N HIS A 46 -6.08 -20.22 -5.48
CA HIS A 46 -5.70 -20.46 -6.88
C HIS A 46 -5.61 -19.19 -7.74
N GLN A 47 -6.00 -18.04 -7.20
CA GLN A 47 -5.95 -16.79 -7.93
C GLN A 47 -4.51 -16.35 -8.18
N THR A 48 -4.19 -16.06 -9.43
CA THR A 48 -2.92 -15.39 -9.77
C THR A 48 -3.02 -13.90 -9.43
N PRO A 49 -1.99 -13.29 -8.81
CA PRO A 49 -1.96 -11.83 -8.61
C PRO A 49 -2.16 -11.09 -9.94
N ASN A 50 -2.78 -9.92 -9.88
CA ASN A 50 -2.93 -9.09 -11.08
C ASN A 50 -1.56 -8.66 -11.66
N MET A 51 -1.55 -8.25 -12.93
CA MET A 51 -0.30 -7.94 -13.65
C MET A 51 0.49 -6.79 -13.00
N ASN A 52 -0.20 -5.78 -12.48
CA ASN A 52 0.43 -4.64 -11.81
C ASN A 52 1.18 -5.08 -10.53
N ALA A 53 0.60 -6.01 -9.77
CA ALA A 53 1.25 -6.61 -8.61
C ALA A 53 2.48 -7.44 -9.02
N VAL A 54 2.38 -8.24 -10.09
CA VAL A 54 3.50 -9.03 -10.62
C VAL A 54 4.67 -8.12 -11.05
N ILE A 55 4.39 -7.05 -11.80
CA ILE A 55 5.41 -6.07 -12.23
C ILE A 55 6.07 -5.41 -11.01
N SER A 56 5.28 -5.01 -10.02
CA SER A 56 5.78 -4.38 -8.80
C SER A 56 6.71 -5.32 -8.02
N LEU A 57 6.30 -6.57 -7.85
CA LEU A 57 7.12 -7.61 -7.20
C LEU A 57 8.41 -7.86 -7.96
N GLN A 58 8.37 -7.96 -9.29
CA GLN A 58 9.55 -8.17 -10.11
C GLN A 58 10.58 -7.03 -9.94
N LYS A 59 10.12 -5.78 -9.90
CA LYS A 59 10.97 -4.61 -9.65
C LYS A 59 11.58 -4.65 -8.25
N ILE A 60 10.80 -5.03 -7.23
CA ILE A 60 11.30 -5.19 -5.85
C ILE A 60 12.38 -6.27 -5.79
N ILE A 61 12.15 -7.42 -6.43
CA ILE A 61 13.12 -8.53 -6.49
C ILE A 61 14.42 -8.07 -7.15
N GLU A 62 14.34 -7.39 -8.29
CA GLU A 62 15.51 -6.85 -9.00
C GLU A 62 16.36 -5.96 -8.08
N ILE A 63 15.74 -5.01 -7.38
CA ILE A 63 16.42 -4.06 -6.50
C ILE A 63 17.01 -4.77 -5.28
N GLN A 64 16.20 -5.57 -4.59
CA GLN A 64 16.54 -6.16 -3.28
C GLN A 64 17.48 -7.36 -3.38
N SER A 65 17.54 -8.03 -4.54
CA SER A 65 18.43 -9.17 -4.79
C SER A 65 19.92 -8.84 -4.57
N LYS A 66 20.29 -7.56 -4.66
CA LYS A 66 21.65 -7.10 -4.37
C LYS A 66 22.04 -7.31 -2.91
N TYR A 67 21.07 -7.16 -2.00
CA TYR A 67 21.29 -7.14 -0.55
C TYR A 67 20.85 -8.43 0.14
N TRP A 68 19.82 -9.11 -0.38
CA TRP A 68 19.19 -10.27 0.25
C TRP A 68 19.31 -11.53 -0.60
N LYS A 69 20.04 -12.54 -0.10
CA LYS A 69 20.27 -13.81 -0.82
C LYS A 69 18.98 -14.61 -1.04
N SER A 70 18.06 -14.59 -0.08
CA SER A 70 16.77 -15.29 -0.16
C SER A 70 15.93 -14.82 -1.35
N VAL A 71 16.03 -13.54 -1.72
CA VAL A 71 15.25 -12.93 -2.81
C VAL A 71 15.82 -13.29 -4.20
N ARG A 72 17.11 -13.62 -4.30
CA ARG A 72 17.76 -13.97 -5.59
C ARG A 72 17.15 -15.19 -6.27
N MET A 73 16.67 -16.16 -5.50
CA MET A 73 16.16 -17.43 -6.03
C MET A 73 14.75 -17.31 -6.63
N ALA A 74 14.04 -16.22 -6.34
CA ALA A 74 12.68 -15.96 -6.86
C ALA A 74 12.68 -15.35 -8.29
N ALA A 75 13.84 -14.97 -8.83
CA ALA A 75 13.95 -14.28 -10.13
C ALA A 75 13.72 -15.17 -11.37
N VAL A 76 13.22 -16.40 -11.21
CA VAL A 76 12.83 -17.27 -12.32
C VAL A 76 11.44 -17.84 -12.04
N PRO A 77 10.41 -17.21 -12.62
CA PRO A 77 9.76 -17.81 -13.78
C PRO A 77 9.67 -16.82 -14.95
N ARG A 78 10.41 -17.10 -16.03
CA ARG A 78 10.33 -16.37 -17.32
C ARG A 78 9.03 -16.69 -18.11
N GLY A 79 7.91 -16.87 -17.41
CA GLY A 79 6.64 -17.35 -17.97
C GLY A 79 5.57 -16.26 -18.14
N CYS A 80 5.68 -15.13 -17.44
CA CYS A 80 4.73 -14.01 -17.54
C CYS A 80 5.42 -12.84 -18.23
N ALA A 81 5.56 -12.91 -19.56
CA ALA A 81 5.81 -11.71 -20.35
C ALA A 81 4.51 -10.88 -20.37
N PRO A 82 4.52 -9.58 -20.07
CA PRO A 82 3.33 -8.75 -20.20
C PRO A 82 2.96 -8.66 -21.69
N ALA A 83 1.72 -9.05 -22.00
CA ALA A 83 1.16 -8.90 -23.35
C ALA A 83 0.64 -7.48 -23.54
N GLY A 84 1.35 -6.67 -24.35
CA GLY A 84 0.78 -5.58 -25.14
C GLY A 84 0.15 -4.37 -24.43
N PRO A 85 -0.33 -3.37 -25.19
CA PRO A 85 -0.48 -1.95 -24.82
C PRO A 85 -1.59 -1.61 -23.80
N GLN A 86 -2.20 -2.59 -23.15
CA GLN A 86 -3.34 -2.38 -22.25
C GLN A 86 -2.96 -1.67 -20.94
N LEU A 87 -1.70 -1.76 -20.52
CA LEU A 87 -1.16 -1.08 -19.32
C LEU A 87 -1.09 0.45 -19.48
N GLN A 88 -1.06 0.97 -20.71
CA GLN A 88 -0.95 2.41 -20.92
C GLN A 88 -2.26 3.14 -20.60
N GLU A 89 -3.40 2.54 -20.95
CA GLU A 89 -4.72 3.11 -20.66
C GLU A 89 -5.03 3.12 -19.14
N GLU A 90 -4.65 2.07 -18.41
CA GLU A 90 -4.83 2.01 -16.95
C GLU A 90 -3.94 3.02 -16.21
N THR A 91 -2.71 3.26 -16.66
CA THR A 91 -1.81 4.23 -16.02
C THR A 91 -2.24 5.68 -16.23
N GLU A 92 -2.80 6.00 -17.41
CA GLU A 92 -3.35 7.32 -17.70
C GLU A 92 -4.55 7.65 -16.80
N THR A 93 -5.46 6.69 -16.58
CA THR A 93 -6.63 6.90 -15.71
C THR A 93 -6.26 7.08 -14.24
N VAL A 94 -5.30 6.30 -13.70
CA VAL A 94 -4.82 6.46 -12.32
C VAL A 94 -4.10 7.80 -12.13
N SER A 95 -3.30 8.24 -13.12
CA SER A 95 -2.64 9.55 -13.09
C SER A 95 -3.65 10.71 -13.14
N ALA A 96 -4.74 10.57 -13.90
CA ALA A 96 -5.79 11.56 -13.95
C ALA A 96 -6.56 11.67 -12.61
N LEU A 97 -6.84 10.54 -11.95
CA LEU A 97 -7.49 10.54 -10.63
C LEU A 97 -6.61 11.16 -9.54
N ALA A 98 -5.29 10.96 -9.59
CA ALA A 98 -4.35 11.62 -8.69
C ALA A 98 -4.26 13.14 -8.90
N SER A 99 -4.72 13.66 -10.05
CA SER A 99 -4.71 15.09 -10.38
C SER A 99 -5.99 15.83 -9.97
N LEU A 100 -7.00 15.12 -9.46
CA LEU A 100 -8.24 15.74 -8.99
C LEU A 100 -8.01 16.36 -7.60
N THR A 101 -7.83 17.68 -7.57
CA THR A 101 -7.87 18.46 -6.34
C THR A 101 -9.32 18.80 -5.98
N VAL A 102 -9.72 18.56 -4.74
CA VAL A 102 -11.01 19.04 -4.21
C VAL A 102 -10.86 20.52 -3.83
N ASP A 103 -11.41 21.39 -4.66
CA ASP A 103 -11.59 22.80 -4.31
C ASP A 103 -12.67 22.87 -3.24
N VAL A 104 -12.28 23.16 -2.00
CA VAL A 104 -13.24 23.45 -0.92
C VAL A 104 -13.63 24.90 -1.12
N GLU A 105 -14.77 25.14 -1.77
CA GLU A 105 -15.45 26.42 -1.74
C GLU A 105 -15.75 26.76 -0.27
N GLN A 106 -14.87 27.56 0.35
CA GLN A 106 -15.14 28.17 1.64
C GLN A 106 -16.17 29.30 1.43
N PRO A 107 -17.35 29.26 2.06
CA PRO A 107 -18.28 30.37 1.99
C PRO A 107 -17.87 31.40 3.05
N PHE A 108 -16.84 32.20 2.77
CA PHE A 108 -16.57 33.39 3.58
C PHE A 108 -16.27 34.61 2.72
N ALA A 109 -16.88 35.70 3.17
CA ALA A 109 -17.08 36.93 2.45
C ALA A 109 -15.80 37.59 1.97
N GLN A 110 -15.93 38.20 0.79
CA GLN A 110 -15.11 39.27 0.24
C GLN A 110 -14.65 40.26 1.32
N GLU A 111 -13.34 40.38 1.54
CA GLU A 111 -12.65 41.67 1.65
C GLU A 111 -11.12 41.51 1.56
N ASP A 112 -10.51 42.52 0.91
CA ASP A 112 -9.10 42.71 0.60
C ASP A 112 -8.13 42.39 1.75
N SER A 113 -6.98 41.77 1.44
CA SER A 113 -5.68 42.43 1.63
C SER A 113 -4.50 41.53 1.22
N ARG A 114 -3.57 42.20 0.55
CA ARG A 114 -2.24 41.74 0.13
C ARG A 114 -1.43 41.33 1.37
N ILE A 115 -0.60 40.29 1.26
CA ILE A 115 0.88 40.33 1.45
C ILE A 115 1.45 38.90 1.47
N ALA A 116 2.36 38.71 0.52
CA ALA A 116 3.47 37.77 0.40
C ALA A 116 3.85 36.83 1.56
N GLY A 117 4.27 35.61 1.18
CA GLY A 117 5.45 34.98 1.78
C GLY A 117 5.48 33.45 1.80
N GLU A 118 6.11 32.83 0.81
CA GLU A 118 7.01 31.66 1.04
C GLU A 118 8.46 32.18 0.90
N PRO A 119 9.56 31.55 1.40
CA PRO A 119 9.74 30.32 2.18
C PRO A 119 10.83 30.39 3.33
N MET A 120 11.11 29.24 3.95
CA MET A 120 12.37 28.71 4.55
C MET A 120 12.73 28.80 6.05
N GLU A 121 12.92 27.59 6.61
CA GLU A 121 13.98 27.01 7.46
C GLU A 121 14.35 27.56 8.87
N GLU A 122 14.39 26.60 9.83
CA GLU A 122 15.13 26.39 11.13
C GLU A 122 15.74 27.58 11.91
N GLU A 123 15.87 27.64 13.25
CA GLU A 123 16.15 26.71 14.40
C GLU A 123 15.95 27.58 15.70
N PRO A 124 16.40 27.28 16.95
CA PRO A 124 16.60 26.05 17.72
C PRO A 124 15.91 26.10 19.12
N ALA A 125 16.22 25.09 19.93
CA ALA A 125 15.70 24.76 21.26
C ALA A 125 15.81 25.83 22.37
N LEU A 126 14.89 25.71 23.34
CA LEU A 126 15.14 25.94 24.77
C LEU A 126 14.59 24.76 25.58
#